data_AF-A0A7S0HHM3-F1
#
_entry.id   AF-A0A7S0HHM3-F1
#
_cell.length_a   1.000
_cell.length_b   1.000
_cell.length_c   1.000
_cell.angle_alpha   90.00
_cell.angle_beta   90.00
_cell.angle_gamma   90.00
#
_symmetry.space_group_name_H-M   'P 1'
#
loop_
_entity.id
_entity.type
_entity.pdbx_description
1 polymer ?
#
loop_
_entity_poly.entity_id
_entity_poly.type
_entity_poly.pdbx_seq_one_letter_code
_entity_poly.pdbx_strand_id
1 'polypeptide(L)'
;MPSLLWEALGWLALLLPRAAAHCLLRIAYGGPYKKPKPRRADVLGAERAEMYARYWTTTYPIGASLHPISLFRILGSTLNYERLGLPVLALANPADRVNAFTATAAAVARLPRGELEVVLDSENTHVIAGDIFAPGSNERMVRRTLEFATRAAGVSHFP
;
A
#
# COMPACT_ATOMS: atom_id res chain seq x y z
N MET A 1 -10.12 -3.40 9.96
CA MET A 1 -10.05 -2.18 10.80
C MET A 1 -8.68 -2.17 11.46
N PRO A 2 -7.98 -1.02 11.55
CA PRO A 2 -6.84 -0.94 12.46
C PRO A 2 -7.32 -1.32 13.86
N SER A 3 -6.46 -1.96 14.66
CA SER A 3 -6.82 -2.18 16.06
C SER A 3 -7.07 -0.81 16.73
N LEU A 4 -7.96 -0.76 17.72
CA LEU A 4 -8.23 0.47 18.50
C LEU A 4 -6.94 1.09 19.06
N LEU A 5 -5.95 0.22 19.34
CA LEU A 5 -4.59 0.57 19.72
C LEU A 5 -3.88 1.44 18.66
N TRP A 6 -4.08 1.15 17.38
CA TRP A 6 -3.44 1.86 16.28
C TRP A 6 -4.02 3.24 16.05
N GLU A 7 -5.35 3.38 16.19
CA GLU A 7 -5.98 4.69 16.17
C GLU A 7 -5.50 5.54 17.35
N ALA A 8 -5.49 4.99 18.57
CA ALA A 8 -5.01 5.70 19.75
C ALA A 8 -3.54 6.11 19.67
N LEU A 9 -2.65 5.21 19.22
CA LEU A 9 -1.23 5.50 19.05
C LEU A 9 -0.98 6.53 17.95
N GLY A 10 -1.73 6.48 16.84
CA GLY A 10 -1.67 7.48 15.78
C GLY A 10 -2.06 8.87 16.29
N TRP A 11 -3.12 8.97 17.08
CA TRP A 11 -3.55 10.25 17.68
C TRP A 11 -2.51 10.80 18.66
N LEU A 12 -2.01 9.97 19.58
CA LEU A 12 -0.99 10.39 20.54
C LEU A 12 0.31 10.83 19.85
N ALA A 13 0.76 10.09 18.82
CA ALA A 13 1.96 10.46 18.07
C ALA A 13 1.82 11.78 17.31
N LEU A 14 0.61 12.21 16.95
CA LEU A 14 0.38 13.49 16.26
C LEU A 14 0.20 14.68 17.20
N LEU A 15 -0.23 14.45 18.44
CA LEU A 15 -0.49 15.51 19.42
C LEU A 15 0.75 15.86 20.26
N LEU A 16 1.74 14.97 20.29
CA LEU A 16 2.97 15.15 21.04
C LEU A 16 4.01 15.96 20.24
N PRO A 17 4.88 16.73 20.92
CA PRO A 17 6.08 17.29 20.29
C PRO A 17 6.89 16.20 19.59
N ARG A 18 7.53 16.52 18.47
CA ARG A 18 8.23 15.54 17.60
C ARG A 18 9.12 14.55 18.35
N ALA A 19 9.86 15.01 19.37
CA ALA A 19 10.71 14.17 20.20
C ALA A 19 9.90 13.13 21.02
N ALA A 20 8.78 13.54 21.60
CA ALA A 20 7.89 12.67 22.37
C ALA A 20 7.10 11.72 21.46
N ALA A 21 6.66 12.17 20.28
CA ALA A 21 6.06 11.31 19.25
C ALA A 21 7.03 10.22 18.77
N HIS A 22 8.29 10.58 18.49
CA HIS A 22 9.35 9.63 18.17
C HIS A 22 9.58 8.63 19.31
N CYS A 23 9.62 9.10 20.56
CA CYS A 23 9.81 8.24 21.73
C CYS A 23 8.65 7.25 21.89
N LEU A 24 7.40 7.74 21.80
CA LEU A 24 6.18 6.92 21.88
C LEU A 24 6.18 5.82 20.81
N LEU A 25 6.42 6.20 19.55
CA LEU A 25 6.48 5.23 18.46
C LEU A 25 7.65 4.25 18.66
N ARG A 26 8.82 4.72 19.11
CA ARG A 26 9.97 3.85 19.38
C ARG A 26 9.68 2.87 20.53
N ILE A 27 8.95 3.27 21.56
CA ILE A 27 8.52 2.39 22.67
C ILE A 27 7.51 1.37 22.15
N ALA A 28 6.48 1.81 21.41
CA ALA A 28 5.47 0.93 20.84
C ALA A 28 6.07 -0.12 19.87
N TYR A 29 7.18 0.21 19.21
CA TYR A 29 7.84 -0.64 18.22
C TYR A 29 9.18 -1.26 18.64
N GLY A 30 9.69 -0.94 19.83
CA GLY A 30 10.95 -1.46 20.37
C GLY A 30 12.24 -1.04 19.63
N GLY A 31 12.23 -0.02 18.77
CA GLY A 31 13.40 0.37 17.96
C GLY A 31 13.07 1.06 16.64
N PRO A 32 13.98 1.10 15.65
CA PRO A 32 13.60 1.46 14.28
C PRO A 32 12.48 0.51 13.83
N TYR A 33 11.53 1.01 13.03
CA TYR A 33 10.45 0.18 12.51
C TYR A 33 11.06 -0.85 11.56
N LYS A 34 11.36 -2.03 12.10
CA LYS A 34 11.70 -3.21 11.34
C LYS A 34 10.37 -3.84 10.96
N LYS A 35 10.04 -3.88 9.65
CA LYS A 35 9.01 -4.84 9.25
C LYS A 35 9.50 -6.20 9.77
N PRO A 36 8.69 -6.98 10.50
CA PRO A 36 9.12 -8.28 10.98
C PRO A 36 9.77 -9.00 9.80
N LYS A 37 11.04 -9.46 9.98
CA LYS A 37 11.73 -10.29 8.99
C LYS A 37 10.71 -11.32 8.57
N PRO A 38 10.23 -11.29 7.32
CA PRO A 38 9.16 -12.19 7.03
C PRO A 38 9.80 -13.57 7.07
N ARG A 39 9.12 -14.52 7.70
CA ARG A 39 9.27 -15.95 7.34
C ARG A 39 9.17 -16.19 5.82
N ARG A 40 8.86 -15.14 5.02
CA ARG A 40 8.78 -15.14 3.56
C ARG A 40 10.13 -15.25 2.84
N ALA A 41 11.23 -14.71 3.37
CA ALA A 41 12.52 -14.86 2.67
C ALA A 41 12.92 -16.35 2.55
N ASP A 42 12.61 -17.13 3.58
CA ASP A 42 12.90 -18.57 3.65
C ASP A 42 12.02 -19.41 2.69
N VAL A 43 10.89 -18.86 2.22
CA VAL A 43 10.03 -19.48 1.17
C VAL A 43 10.21 -18.83 -0.20
N LEU A 44 11.05 -17.80 -0.32
CA LEU A 44 11.49 -17.31 -1.63
C LEU A 44 12.63 -18.22 -2.11
N GLY A 45 12.58 -18.64 -3.39
CA GLY A 45 13.74 -19.30 -4.01
C GLY A 45 14.98 -18.42 -3.92
N ALA A 46 16.18 -19.03 -3.99
CA ALA A 46 17.46 -18.38 -3.70
C ALA A 46 17.63 -17.01 -4.41
N GLU A 47 17.30 -16.95 -5.70
CA GLU A 47 17.36 -15.72 -6.50
C GLU A 47 16.45 -14.61 -5.94
N ARG A 48 15.19 -14.92 -5.64
CA ARG A 48 14.24 -13.93 -5.10
C ARG A 48 14.59 -13.52 -3.67
N ALA A 49 15.22 -14.40 -2.90
CA ALA A 49 15.75 -14.08 -1.58
C ALA A 49 16.93 -13.08 -1.68
N GLU A 50 17.82 -13.25 -2.66
CA GLU A 50 18.90 -12.30 -2.94
C GLU A 50 18.34 -10.93 -3.37
N MET A 51 17.38 -10.90 -4.30
CA MET A 51 16.70 -9.67 -4.71
C MET A 51 16.01 -8.98 -3.53
N TYR A 52 15.33 -9.75 -2.66
CA TYR A 52 14.73 -9.23 -1.44
C TYR A 52 15.77 -8.59 -0.52
N ALA A 53 16.90 -9.26 -0.28
CA ALA A 53 17.96 -8.73 0.56
C ALA A 53 18.57 -7.43 0.00
N ARG A 54 18.71 -7.34 -1.33
CA ARG A 54 19.33 -6.21 -2.03
C ARG A 54 18.41 -5.00 -2.17
N TYR A 55 17.14 -5.21 -2.51
CA TYR A 55 16.24 -4.13 -2.93
C TYR A 55 15.09 -3.87 -1.97
N TRP A 56 14.78 -4.79 -1.06
CA TRP A 56 13.65 -4.60 -0.15
C TRP A 56 14.04 -3.77 1.07
N THR A 57 13.33 -2.66 1.28
CA THR A 57 13.51 -1.88 2.51
C THR A 57 12.91 -2.64 3.70
N THR A 58 13.79 -3.11 4.59
CA THR A 58 13.41 -3.87 5.79
C THR A 58 13.31 -3.00 7.05
N THR A 59 13.87 -1.79 7.01
CA THR A 59 13.92 -0.87 8.15
C THR A 59 13.61 0.54 7.69
N TYR A 60 12.65 1.20 8.37
CA TYR A 60 12.35 2.61 8.16
C TYR A 60 12.72 3.42 9.42
N PRO A 61 13.27 4.64 9.26
CA PRO A 61 13.39 5.55 10.39
C PRO A 61 11.99 5.89 10.90
N ILE A 62 11.80 5.89 12.22
CA ILE A 62 10.48 6.05 12.84
C ILE A 62 9.78 7.37 12.43
N GLY A 63 10.55 8.42 12.13
CA GLY A 63 10.02 9.69 11.64
C GLY A 63 9.37 9.60 10.26
N ALA A 64 9.78 8.65 9.42
CA ALA A 64 9.12 8.40 8.14
C ALA A 64 7.70 7.88 8.32
N SER A 65 7.38 7.23 9.45
CA SER A 65 6.03 6.73 9.75
C SER A 65 5.02 7.83 10.08
N LEU A 66 5.47 9.01 10.53
CA LEU A 66 4.57 10.13 10.86
C LEU A 66 3.89 10.72 9.61
N HIS A 67 4.58 10.71 8.47
CA HIS A 67 4.06 11.25 7.21
C HIS A 67 2.83 10.50 6.68
N PRO A 68 2.85 9.17 6.47
CA PRO A 68 1.67 8.44 6.02
C PRO A 68 0.53 8.50 7.04
N ILE A 69 0.82 8.49 8.35
CA ILE A 69 -0.23 8.65 9.39
C ILE A 69 -0.94 10.00 9.23
N SER A 70 -0.18 11.08 9.06
CA SER A 70 -0.74 12.43 8.85
C SER A 70 -1.56 12.49 7.57
N LEU A 71 -1.04 11.91 6.47
CA LEU A 71 -1.70 11.87 5.18
C LEU A 71 -3.02 11.07 5.23
N PHE A 72 -3.02 9.88 5.82
CA PHE A 72 -4.22 9.06 5.95
C PHE A 72 -5.29 9.75 6.79
N ARG A 73 -4.92 10.50 7.83
CA ARG A 73 -5.89 11.26 8.62
C ARG A 73 -6.52 12.39 7.82
N ILE A 74 -5.70 13.19 7.13
CA ILE A 74 -6.19 14.29 6.31
C ILE A 74 -7.11 13.71 5.23
N LEU A 75 -6.61 12.79 4.41
CA LEU A 75 -7.39 12.20 3.33
C LEU A 75 -8.63 11.46 3.85
N GLY A 76 -8.52 10.65 4.89
CA GLY A 76 -9.65 9.88 5.41
C GLY A 76 -10.79 10.74 6.00
N SER A 77 -10.48 11.96 6.46
CA SER A 77 -11.47 12.87 7.03
C SER A 77 -11.97 13.95 6.06
N THR A 78 -11.22 14.25 4.99
CA THR A 78 -11.55 15.36 4.09
C THR A 78 -11.82 14.94 2.65
N LEU A 79 -11.53 13.70 2.25
CA LEU A 79 -11.68 13.27 0.87
C LEU A 79 -13.15 13.01 0.53
N ASN A 80 -13.65 13.80 -0.41
CA ASN A 80 -14.94 13.56 -1.05
C ASN A 80 -14.68 12.82 -2.36
N TYR A 81 -14.92 11.50 -2.35
CA TYR A 81 -14.66 10.62 -3.49
C TYR A 81 -15.45 11.01 -4.73
N GLU A 82 -16.68 11.47 -4.55
CA GLU A 82 -17.61 11.86 -5.59
C GLU A 82 -17.15 13.13 -6.33
N ARG A 83 -16.27 13.93 -5.72
CA ARG A 83 -15.68 15.15 -6.32
C ARG A 83 -14.28 14.94 -6.90
N LEU A 84 -13.71 13.74 -6.79
CA LEU A 84 -12.43 13.42 -7.40
C LEU A 84 -12.60 13.21 -8.91
N GLY A 85 -12.26 14.23 -9.71
CA GLY A 85 -12.34 14.17 -11.18
C GLY A 85 -11.21 13.40 -11.87
N LEU A 86 -10.21 12.95 -11.12
CA LEU A 86 -9.08 12.18 -11.66
C LEU A 86 -9.52 10.73 -11.94
N PRO A 87 -9.13 10.14 -13.09
CA PRO A 87 -9.28 8.71 -13.33
C PRO A 87 -8.49 7.91 -12.30
N VAL A 88 -9.08 6.87 -11.75
CA VAL A 88 -8.40 5.98 -10.79
C VAL A 88 -8.58 4.52 -11.20
N LEU A 89 -7.46 3.81 -11.33
CA LEU A 89 -7.43 2.35 -11.40
C LEU A 89 -6.99 1.82 -10.03
N ALA A 90 -7.79 0.94 -9.45
CA ALA A 90 -7.43 0.15 -8.29
C ALA A 90 -7.26 -1.32 -8.69
N LEU A 91 -6.14 -1.91 -8.29
CA LEU A 91 -5.85 -3.33 -8.45
C LEU A 91 -5.87 -3.95 -7.04
N ALA A 92 -6.76 -4.91 -6.79
CA ALA A 92 -6.93 -5.45 -5.44
C ALA A 92 -7.22 -6.95 -5.43
N ASN A 93 -6.72 -7.65 -4.41
CA ASN A 93 -6.98 -9.06 -4.18
C ASN A 93 -7.92 -9.23 -2.96
N PRO A 94 -9.03 -9.98 -3.06
CA PRO A 94 -9.95 -10.22 -1.94
C PRO A 94 -9.33 -10.94 -0.74
N ALA A 95 -8.24 -11.67 -0.94
CA ALA A 95 -7.48 -12.36 0.10
C ALA A 95 -6.31 -11.53 0.67
N ASP A 96 -6.21 -10.24 0.34
CA ASP A 96 -5.28 -9.33 1.02
C ASP A 96 -5.66 -9.23 2.50
N ARG A 97 -4.69 -9.50 3.39
CA ARG A 97 -4.86 -9.43 4.84
C ARG A 97 -4.39 -8.11 5.44
N VAL A 98 -3.78 -7.25 4.64
CA VAL A 98 -3.25 -5.95 5.03
C VAL A 98 -4.20 -4.85 4.60
N ASN A 99 -4.65 -4.87 3.35
CA ASN A 99 -5.65 -3.92 2.84
C ASN A 99 -7.03 -4.58 2.79
N ALA A 100 -8.05 -3.88 3.31
CA ALA A 100 -9.41 -4.40 3.28
C ALA A 100 -10.03 -4.24 1.88
N PHE A 101 -10.15 -5.36 1.15
CA PHE A 101 -10.71 -5.37 -0.20
C PHE A 101 -12.08 -4.69 -0.30
N THR A 102 -12.99 -4.98 0.63
CA THR A 102 -14.34 -4.40 0.63
C THR A 102 -14.33 -2.88 0.82
N ALA A 103 -13.42 -2.36 1.64
CA ALA A 103 -13.25 -0.92 1.81
C ALA A 103 -12.68 -0.26 0.54
N THR A 104 -11.70 -0.90 -0.10
CA THR A 104 -11.17 -0.45 -1.39
C THR A 104 -12.26 -0.44 -2.46
N ALA A 105 -13.02 -1.53 -2.58
CA ALA A 105 -14.11 -1.65 -3.56
C ALA A 105 -15.19 -0.58 -3.35
N ALA A 106 -15.60 -0.35 -2.10
CA ALA A 106 -16.56 0.68 -1.75
C ALA A 106 -16.04 2.09 -2.07
N ALA A 107 -14.76 2.38 -1.81
CA ALA A 107 -14.15 3.66 -2.14
C ALA A 107 -14.10 3.89 -3.67
N VAL A 108 -13.70 2.88 -4.43
CA VAL A 108 -13.61 2.97 -5.91
C VAL A 108 -14.98 3.15 -6.53
N ALA A 109 -16.02 2.47 -6.02
CA ALA A 109 -17.39 2.60 -6.51
C ALA A 109 -17.97 4.02 -6.34
N ARG A 110 -17.41 4.83 -5.44
CA ARG A 110 -17.81 6.24 -5.24
C ARG A 110 -17.09 7.22 -6.16
N LEU A 111 -16.04 6.78 -6.86
CA LEU A 111 -15.28 7.65 -7.75
C LEU A 111 -16.01 7.80 -9.09
N PRO A 112 -16.15 9.04 -9.62
CA PRO A 112 -16.77 9.28 -10.93
C PRO A 112 -16.12 8.51 -12.09
N ARG A 113 -14.80 8.27 -11.99
CA ARG A 113 -13.98 7.59 -13.00
C ARG A 113 -13.11 6.49 -12.36
N GLY A 114 -13.72 5.70 -11.47
CA GLY A 114 -13.06 4.58 -10.79
C GLY A 114 -13.18 3.27 -11.56
N GLU A 115 -12.06 2.55 -11.73
CA GLU A 115 -12.00 1.18 -12.23
C GLU A 115 -11.41 0.29 -11.13
N LEU A 116 -12.08 -0.82 -10.80
CA LEU A 116 -11.54 -1.85 -9.91
C LEU A 116 -11.23 -3.11 -10.72
N GLU A 117 -10.00 -3.56 -10.69
CA GLU A 117 -9.61 -4.88 -11.18
C GLU A 117 -9.31 -5.82 -10.01
N VAL A 118 -10.00 -6.96 -10.01
CA VAL A 118 -9.84 -8.02 -9.02
C VAL A 118 -8.72 -8.95 -9.47
N VAL A 119 -7.64 -9.00 -8.69
CA VAL A 119 -6.44 -9.77 -9.00
C VAL A 119 -6.43 -11.05 -8.17
N LEU A 120 -6.83 -12.18 -8.78
CA LEU A 120 -6.97 -13.48 -8.09
C LEU A 120 -5.76 -14.40 -8.27
N ASP A 121 -5.00 -14.19 -9.34
CA ASP A 121 -3.98 -15.07 -9.89
C ASP A 121 -2.55 -14.57 -9.62
N SER A 122 -2.35 -13.88 -8.50
CA SER A 122 -1.02 -13.48 -8.03
C SER A 122 -0.51 -14.43 -6.95
N GLU A 123 0.80 -14.72 -6.99
CA GLU A 123 1.51 -15.53 -6.00
C GLU A 123 1.49 -14.88 -4.60
N ASN A 124 1.21 -13.58 -4.51
CA ASN A 124 1.05 -12.86 -3.25
C ASN A 124 -0.24 -12.04 -3.24
N THR A 125 -1.02 -12.18 -2.16
CA THR A 125 -2.30 -11.48 -2.06
C THR A 125 -2.18 -10.01 -1.69
N HIS A 126 -1.03 -9.55 -1.20
CA HIS A 126 -0.80 -8.15 -0.83
C HIS A 126 0.11 -7.40 -1.81
N VAL A 127 1.20 -8.05 -2.23
CA VAL A 127 2.14 -7.51 -3.22
C VAL A 127 1.85 -8.17 -4.56
N ILE A 128 0.82 -7.68 -5.24
CA ILE A 128 0.24 -8.31 -6.45
C ILE A 128 1.03 -8.10 -7.74
N ALA A 129 2.14 -7.38 -7.68
CA ALA A 129 3.08 -7.17 -8.77
C ALA A 129 4.49 -6.98 -8.20
N GLY A 130 5.51 -7.36 -8.97
CA GLY A 130 6.93 -7.15 -8.70
C GLY A 130 7.70 -8.47 -8.69
N ASP A 131 8.92 -8.42 -9.22
CA ASP A 131 9.78 -9.60 -9.48
C ASP A 131 10.04 -10.48 -8.25
N ILE A 132 9.99 -9.88 -7.05
CA ILE A 132 10.26 -10.57 -5.80
C ILE A 132 9.04 -11.40 -5.33
N PHE A 133 7.83 -10.83 -5.33
CA PHE A 133 6.67 -11.45 -4.67
C PHE A 133 5.57 -11.91 -5.62
N ALA A 134 5.48 -11.35 -6.82
CA ALA A 134 4.47 -11.68 -7.80
C ALA A 134 4.99 -11.48 -9.24
N PRO A 135 6.07 -12.19 -9.63
CA PRO A 135 6.63 -12.08 -10.96
C PRO A 135 5.63 -12.50 -12.06
N GLY A 136 4.79 -13.51 -11.80
CA GLY A 136 3.87 -14.06 -12.79
C GLY A 136 2.76 -13.11 -13.23
N SER A 137 2.43 -12.10 -12.41
CA SER A 137 1.41 -11.10 -12.74
C SER A 137 1.98 -9.82 -13.38
N ASN A 138 3.30 -9.64 -13.39
CA ASN A 138 3.95 -8.39 -13.83
C ASN A 138 3.49 -7.90 -15.20
N GLU A 139 3.63 -8.74 -16.22
CA GLU A 139 3.35 -8.34 -17.61
C GLU A 139 1.89 -7.89 -17.76
N ARG A 140 0.96 -8.65 -17.16
CA ARG A 140 -0.46 -8.29 -17.17
C ARG A 140 -0.72 -6.97 -16.43
N MET A 141 -0.12 -6.79 -15.24
CA MET A 141 -0.28 -5.57 -14.44
C MET A 141 0.26 -4.33 -15.16
N VAL A 142 1.41 -4.45 -15.81
CA VAL A 142 2.01 -3.39 -16.62
C VAL A 142 1.11 -3.05 -17.79
N ARG A 143 0.72 -4.05 -18.60
CA ARG A 143 -0.18 -3.86 -19.74
C ARG A 143 -1.46 -3.17 -19.32
N ARG A 144 -2.11 -3.66 -18.26
CA ARG A 144 -3.36 -3.09 -17.74
C ARG A 144 -3.21 -1.64 -17.29
N THR A 145 -2.12 -1.34 -16.60
CA THR A 145 -1.84 0.02 -16.10
C THR A 145 -1.58 0.97 -17.28
N LEU A 146 -0.86 0.53 -18.31
CA LEU A 146 -0.61 1.32 -19.51
C LEU A 146 -1.88 1.54 -20.34
N GLU A 147 -2.69 0.49 -20.55
CA GLU A 147 -4.00 0.60 -21.20
C GLU A 147 -4.90 1.62 -20.48
N PHE A 148 -4.93 1.57 -19.15
CA PHE A 148 -5.66 2.54 -18.34
C PHE A 148 -5.10 3.96 -18.48
N ALA A 149 -3.79 4.14 -18.31
CA ALA A 149 -3.14 5.46 -18.36
C ALA A 149 -3.33 6.12 -19.74
N THR A 150 -3.23 5.35 -20.81
CA THR A 150 -3.44 5.79 -22.20
C THR A 150 -4.85 6.33 -22.39
N ARG A 151 -5.87 5.56 -21.97
CA ARG A 151 -7.28 6.02 -21.99
C ARG A 151 -7.52 7.23 -21.10
N ALA A 152 -6.94 7.24 -19.90
CA ALA A 152 -7.09 8.32 -18.93
C ALA A 152 -6.48 9.64 -19.43
N ALA A 153 -5.36 9.57 -20.16
CA ALA A 153 -4.69 10.70 -20.77
C ALA A 153 -5.32 11.17 -22.09
N GLY A 154 -6.31 10.44 -22.62
CA GLY A 154 -6.93 10.76 -23.92
C GLY A 154 -6.00 10.52 -25.12
N VAL A 155 -4.96 9.70 -24.94
CA VAL A 155 -4.03 9.33 -26.01
C VAL A 155 -4.58 8.08 -26.70
N SER A 156 -4.81 8.17 -28.01
CA SER A 156 -5.15 7.01 -28.84
C SER A 156 -3.86 6.34 -29.33
N HIS A 157 -3.51 5.20 -28.74
CA HIS A 157 -2.35 4.31 -29.00
C HIS A 157 -1.11 4.49 -28.12
N PHE A 158 -0.70 3.37 -27.51
CA PHE A 158 0.67 3.07 -27.12
C PHE A 158 1.23 2.11 -28.18
N PRO A 159 2.43 2.33 -28.73
CA PRO A 159 3.08 1.38 -29.63
C PRO A 159 3.47 0.08 -28.93
#